data_AF-A0A8J6JEV5-F1
#
_entry.id   AF-A0A8J6JEV5-F1
#
_cell.length_a   1.000
_cell.length_b   1.000
_cell.length_c   1.000
_cell.angle_alpha   90.00
_cell.angle_beta   90.00
_cell.angle_gamma   90.00
#
_symmetry.space_group_name_H-M   'P 1'
#
loop_
_entity.id
_entity.type
_entity.pdbx_description
1 polymer ?
#
loop_
_entity_poly.entity_id
_entity_poly.type
_entity_poly.pdbx_seq_one_letter_code
_entity_poly.pdbx_strand_id
1 'polypeptide(L)'
;MKRLPIIVLTFALCLLIAGCGAKPNEPADGDSAKAGIVERMATVKAEEIKYISSFFSREHVSAEDMASVLNAAAEHHSEQPGQGLDHYTMEIYLSGGPDAYNSSDEHFVFFAGLDENHINGIYFNGKGDSHRMSFEDETLYWLIRNGYRTEVQVDKDAYEYHQAILDQRAQRLAAQCASPSRTDILTGYEVVQFYQKEVLTDESGSYTVYCWEPAFLTASPDDIPWAGGMYLDADGRLCAYEQYTYFVTKGESGDFPPYRFLPWDLYNGETEEAGKEHALQRIRQAFEPAVQAHWAEDVLVGLSDYHEVSVSTAEPLARVLLSCEYAVKDFKVLGIEASMSSSLSFFTEELYALDELSPDRPLLLNMTFYGLLPYYGVSYVDDSGETISYSINMSGKDGSVILTEFLPCTQCGTVSNGR
;
A
#
# COMPACT_ATOMS: atom_id res chain seq x y z
N MET A 1 3.45 -30.58 -1.18
CA MET A 1 4.44 -29.49 -1.02
C MET A 1 3.71 -28.33 -0.37
N LYS A 2 3.90 -28.18 0.95
CA LYS A 2 3.24 -27.11 1.72
C LYS A 2 3.90 -25.80 1.33
N ARG A 3 3.15 -24.89 0.70
CA ARG A 3 3.54 -23.49 0.56
C ARG A 3 3.38 -22.88 1.95
N LEU A 4 4.49 -22.66 2.66
CA LEU A 4 4.44 -21.80 3.83
C LEU A 4 4.16 -20.36 3.34
N PRO A 5 3.28 -19.61 4.01
CA PRO A 5 3.16 -18.19 3.76
C PRO A 5 4.50 -17.57 4.11
N ILE A 6 5.05 -16.78 3.20
CA ILE A 6 6.14 -15.85 3.51
C ILE A 6 5.52 -14.88 4.51
N ILE A 7 5.72 -15.16 5.79
CA ILE A 7 5.47 -14.19 6.86
C ILE A 7 6.51 -13.12 6.59
N VAL A 8 6.07 -12.01 5.98
CA VAL A 8 6.83 -10.76 5.91
C VAL A 8 6.97 -10.29 7.35
N LEU A 9 7.98 -10.83 8.04
CA LEU A 9 8.37 -10.34 9.35
C LEU A 9 9.05 -9.01 9.08
N THR A 10 8.29 -7.94 9.30
CA THR A 10 8.73 -6.55 9.23
C THR A 10 9.81 -6.34 10.28
N PHE A 11 11.07 -6.62 9.95
CA PHE A 11 12.19 -6.05 10.68
C PHE A 11 12.42 -4.67 10.09
N ALA A 12 11.77 -3.69 10.70
CA ALA A 12 12.22 -2.32 10.67
C ALA A 12 13.67 -2.31 11.14
N LEU A 13 14.62 -2.28 10.21
CA LEU A 13 16.00 -1.96 10.50
C LEU A 13 16.08 -0.45 10.72
N CYS A 14 15.54 0.00 11.87
CA CYS A 14 15.89 1.27 12.47
C CYS A 14 17.37 1.21 12.90
N LEU A 15 18.30 1.26 11.93
CA LEU A 15 19.65 1.72 12.20
C LEU A 15 19.59 3.24 12.32
N LEU A 16 19.38 3.66 13.58
CA LEU A 16 19.71 4.97 14.14
C LEU A 16 20.47 5.92 13.18
N ILE A 17 19.72 6.78 12.49
CA ILE A 17 20.22 8.10 12.08
C ILE A 17 20.25 8.95 13.36
N ALA A 18 21.21 8.67 14.24
CA ALA A 18 21.56 9.58 15.32
C ALA A 18 22.62 10.54 14.79
N GLY A 19 22.16 11.62 14.18
CA GLY A 19 22.93 12.86 14.15
C GLY A 19 23.11 13.36 15.58
N CYS A 20 24.20 12.98 16.23
CA CYS A 20 24.74 13.68 17.39
C CYS A 20 26.27 13.67 17.28
N GLY A 21 26.83 14.87 17.15
CA GLY A 21 28.25 15.09 16.99
C GLY A 21 29.09 14.44 18.07
N ALA A 22 30.00 13.57 17.63
CA ALA A 22 31.30 13.36 18.27
C ALA A 22 32.28 12.83 17.21
N LYS A 23 33.25 13.66 16.81
CA LYS A 23 34.56 13.20 16.33
C LYS A 23 35.56 13.39 17.48
N PRO A 24 36.70 12.68 17.53
CA PRO A 24 36.94 11.29 17.20
C PRO A 24 37.64 10.57 18.38
N ASN A 25 37.27 9.33 18.65
CA ASN A 25 38.22 8.37 19.22
C ASN A 25 38.21 7.18 18.26
N GLU A 26 38.90 7.34 17.13
CA GLU A 26 39.37 6.20 16.35
C GLU A 26 40.39 5.45 17.21
N PRO A 27 40.14 4.20 17.64
CA PRO A 27 41.26 3.29 17.67
C PRO A 27 41.69 3.11 16.22
N ALA A 28 42.98 3.35 15.94
CA ALA A 28 43.57 3.01 14.66
C ALA A 28 43.43 1.50 14.46
N ASP A 29 42.35 1.08 13.79
CA ASP A 29 42.11 -0.32 13.47
C ASP A 29 43.10 -0.70 12.36
N GLY A 30 44.16 -1.39 12.78
CA GLY A 30 45.25 -1.82 11.90
C GLY A 30 44.76 -2.76 10.81
N ASP A 31 45.59 -2.89 9.77
CA ASP A 31 45.42 -3.74 8.58
C ASP A 31 44.87 -5.17 8.84
N SER A 32 45.01 -5.70 10.06
CA SER A 32 44.48 -7.01 10.47
C SER A 32 42.95 -7.11 10.54
N ALA A 33 42.23 -6.02 10.86
CA ALA A 33 40.76 -6.05 10.91
C ALA A 33 40.12 -6.00 9.51
N LYS A 34 40.82 -5.37 8.55
CA LYS A 34 40.44 -5.26 7.14
C LYS A 34 40.63 -6.57 6.36
N ALA A 35 41.58 -7.41 6.78
CA ALA A 35 41.89 -8.69 6.14
C ALA A 35 40.79 -9.76 6.29
N GLY A 36 40.02 -9.73 7.39
CA GLY A 36 39.13 -10.85 7.75
C GLY A 36 38.00 -11.13 6.75
N ILE A 37 37.31 -10.09 6.26
CA ILE A 37 36.25 -10.25 5.25
C ILE A 37 36.82 -10.62 3.88
N VAL A 38 37.92 -9.98 3.46
CA VAL A 38 38.56 -10.25 2.17
C VAL A 38 39.08 -11.68 2.08
N GLU A 39 39.80 -12.14 3.11
CA GLU A 39 40.29 -13.52 3.19
C GLU A 39 39.14 -14.53 3.22
N ARG A 40 38.07 -14.22 3.97
CA ARG A 40 36.91 -15.11 4.03
C ARG A 40 36.17 -15.18 2.69
N MET A 41 35.96 -14.04 2.02
CA MET A 41 35.36 -13.98 0.68
C MET A 41 36.18 -14.73 -0.35
N ALA A 42 37.51 -14.66 -0.30
CA ALA A 42 38.42 -15.34 -1.23
C ALA A 42 38.53 -16.87 -1.03
N THR A 43 38.00 -17.39 0.09
CA THR A 43 38.14 -18.81 0.45
C THR A 43 36.82 -19.54 0.61
N VAL A 44 35.69 -18.81 0.54
CA VAL A 44 34.36 -19.40 0.72
C VAL A 44 34.02 -20.37 -0.40
N LYS A 45 33.48 -21.53 -0.01
CA LYS A 45 33.04 -22.57 -0.93
C LYS A 45 31.53 -22.64 -1.00
N ALA A 46 31.02 -23.12 -2.12
CA ALA A 46 29.60 -23.33 -2.34
C ALA A 46 28.96 -24.21 -1.25
N GLU A 47 29.67 -25.25 -0.79
CA GLU A 47 29.15 -26.16 0.25
C GLU A 47 28.96 -25.49 1.63
N GLU A 48 29.64 -24.38 1.87
CA GLU A 48 29.56 -23.60 3.11
C GLU A 48 28.33 -22.68 3.12
N ILE A 49 27.89 -22.19 1.97
CA ILE A 49 26.74 -21.30 1.86
C ILE A 49 25.46 -22.10 2.18
N LYS A 50 24.83 -21.76 3.30
CA LYS A 50 23.60 -22.41 3.78
C LYS A 50 22.36 -21.70 3.29
N TYR A 51 22.43 -20.38 3.20
CA TYR A 51 21.33 -19.56 2.79
C TYR A 51 21.79 -18.22 2.23
N ILE A 52 21.07 -17.74 1.22
CA ILE A 52 21.21 -16.40 0.66
C ILE A 52 19.84 -15.75 0.84
N SER A 53 19.78 -14.61 1.53
CA SER A 53 18.52 -13.88 1.67
C SER A 53 18.12 -13.31 0.31
N SER A 54 16.99 -13.74 -0.24
CA SER A 54 16.30 -13.01 -1.29
C SER A 54 15.03 -12.43 -0.68
N PHE A 55 15.03 -11.14 -0.39
CA PHE A 55 13.85 -10.48 0.19
C PHE A 55 12.71 -10.37 -0.83
N PHE A 56 13.01 -10.26 -2.14
CA PHE A 56 12.00 -9.91 -3.15
C PHE A 56 12.04 -10.76 -4.43
N SER A 57 13.21 -11.23 -4.89
CA SER A 57 13.29 -12.11 -6.07
C SER A 57 12.87 -13.55 -5.78
N ARG A 58 12.15 -14.16 -6.74
CA ARG A 58 11.84 -15.60 -6.79
C ARG A 58 12.98 -16.44 -7.39
N GLU A 59 13.84 -15.83 -8.20
CA GLU A 59 15.01 -16.49 -8.76
C GLU A 59 16.11 -16.57 -7.71
N HIS A 60 16.42 -17.79 -7.29
CA HIS A 60 17.47 -18.04 -6.30
C HIS A 60 18.83 -18.06 -7.00
N VAL A 61 19.76 -17.26 -6.50
CA VAL A 61 21.18 -17.40 -6.88
C VAL A 61 21.70 -18.71 -6.31
N SER A 62 22.40 -19.51 -7.13
CA SER A 62 22.99 -20.75 -6.66
C SER A 62 24.18 -20.49 -5.72
N ALA A 63 24.45 -21.42 -4.81
CA ALA A 63 25.62 -21.31 -3.93
C ALA A 63 26.95 -21.33 -4.71
N GLU A 64 26.99 -22.01 -5.86
CA GLU A 64 28.18 -22.05 -6.73
C GLU A 64 28.45 -20.68 -7.36
N ASP A 65 27.41 -20.06 -7.95
CA ASP A 65 27.52 -18.73 -8.54
C ASP A 65 27.87 -17.69 -7.47
N MET A 66 27.22 -17.75 -6.31
CA MET A 66 27.49 -16.84 -5.21
C MET A 66 28.93 -16.95 -4.70
N ALA A 67 29.43 -18.17 -4.45
CA ALA A 67 30.81 -18.37 -4.03
C ALA A 67 31.79 -17.86 -5.10
N SER A 68 31.51 -18.09 -6.38
CA SER A 68 32.34 -17.57 -7.48
C SER A 68 32.38 -16.05 -7.49
N VAL A 69 31.24 -15.38 -7.31
CA VAL A 69 31.15 -13.91 -7.27
C VAL A 69 31.90 -13.35 -6.06
N LEU A 70 31.73 -13.94 -4.87
CA LEU A 70 32.45 -13.49 -3.66
C LEU A 70 33.97 -13.66 -3.81
N ASN A 71 34.41 -14.80 -4.33
CA ASN A 71 35.84 -15.07 -4.55
C ASN A 71 36.46 -14.06 -5.52
N ALA A 72 35.75 -13.68 -6.59
CA ALA A 72 36.21 -12.67 -7.53
C ALA A 72 36.21 -11.26 -6.93
N ALA A 73 35.11 -10.87 -6.26
CA ALA A 73 34.97 -9.54 -5.66
C ALA A 73 35.99 -9.27 -4.54
N ALA A 74 36.53 -10.31 -3.90
CA ALA A 74 37.58 -10.17 -2.87
C ALA A 74 38.84 -9.44 -3.39
N GLU A 75 39.15 -9.54 -4.69
CA GLU A 75 40.29 -8.84 -5.30
C GLU A 75 40.01 -7.35 -5.55
N HIS A 76 38.75 -6.92 -5.50
CA HIS A 76 38.30 -5.57 -5.84
C HIS A 76 37.92 -4.74 -4.59
N HIS A 77 38.72 -4.82 -3.53
CA HIS A 77 38.51 -4.02 -2.33
C HIS A 77 38.90 -2.54 -2.54
N SER A 78 38.15 -1.66 -1.91
CA SER A 78 38.33 -0.20 -1.97
C SER A 78 38.52 0.38 -0.57
N GLU A 79 39.36 1.41 -0.46
CA GLU A 79 39.52 2.19 0.78
C GLU A 79 38.39 3.22 0.96
N GLN A 80 37.61 3.48 -0.08
CA GLN A 80 36.54 4.47 -0.06
C GLN A 80 35.18 3.79 0.04
N PRO A 81 34.35 4.15 1.05
CA PRO A 81 32.99 3.67 1.10
C PRO A 81 32.13 4.34 0.02
N GLY A 82 31.12 3.59 -0.44
CA GLY A 82 30.10 4.13 -1.36
C GLY A 82 29.44 5.38 -0.78
N GLN A 83 29.06 6.30 -1.65
CA GLN A 83 28.39 7.54 -1.25
C GLN A 83 26.86 7.39 -1.28
N GLY A 84 26.16 8.11 -0.39
CA GLY A 84 24.69 8.14 -0.36
C GLY A 84 24.08 7.13 0.62
N LEU A 85 22.77 6.90 0.49
CA LEU A 85 22.06 5.89 1.26
C LEU A 85 22.22 4.51 0.63
N ASP A 86 22.38 3.49 1.47
CA ASP A 86 22.28 2.10 1.05
C ASP A 86 20.80 1.75 0.84
N HIS A 87 20.44 1.32 -0.37
CA HIS A 87 19.06 1.00 -0.77
C HIS A 87 18.82 -0.50 -0.90
N TYR A 88 19.89 -1.26 -1.11
CA TYR A 88 19.84 -2.70 -1.37
C TYR A 88 20.71 -3.45 -0.36
N THR A 89 20.16 -4.52 0.21
CA THR A 89 20.84 -5.37 1.20
C THR A 89 20.76 -6.84 0.83
N MET A 90 21.86 -7.56 0.99
CA MET A 90 21.92 -9.02 0.81
C MET A 90 22.69 -9.68 1.95
N GLU A 91 22.10 -10.69 2.57
CA GLU A 91 22.71 -11.50 3.62
C GLU A 91 23.03 -12.90 3.10
N ILE A 92 24.21 -13.43 3.45
CA ILE A 92 24.70 -14.74 3.03
C ILE A 92 25.19 -15.50 4.25
N TYR A 93 24.44 -16.50 4.67
CA TYR A 93 24.70 -17.28 5.87
C TYR A 93 25.55 -18.51 5.55
N LEU A 94 26.64 -18.67 6.31
CA LEU A 94 27.57 -19.81 6.22
C LEU A 94 27.34 -20.85 7.32
N SER A 95 26.58 -20.45 8.34
CA SER A 95 26.12 -21.29 9.44
C SER A 95 24.67 -20.94 9.78
N GLY A 96 24.05 -21.72 10.66
CA GLY A 96 22.60 -21.64 10.86
C GLY A 96 21.84 -22.30 9.71
N GLY A 97 20.51 -22.24 9.75
CA GLY A 97 19.63 -22.81 8.73
C GLY A 97 18.33 -22.01 8.62
N PRO A 98 17.50 -22.29 7.59
CA PRO A 98 16.39 -21.42 7.24
C PRO A 98 15.29 -21.24 8.27
N ASP A 99 15.21 -22.16 9.22
CA ASP A 99 14.20 -22.15 10.27
C ASP A 99 14.76 -21.67 11.63
N ALA A 100 16.03 -21.25 11.69
CA ALA A 100 16.76 -20.99 12.94
C ALA A 100 17.80 -19.85 12.85
N TYR A 101 17.59 -18.86 11.99
CA TYR A 101 18.52 -17.74 11.83
C TYR A 101 18.73 -16.96 13.13
N ASN A 102 19.99 -16.65 13.39
CA ASN A 102 20.40 -15.76 14.46
C ASN A 102 21.39 -14.73 13.91
N SER A 103 21.28 -13.47 14.34
CA SER A 103 22.28 -12.44 14.04
C SER A 103 23.68 -12.79 14.58
N SER A 104 23.77 -13.80 15.44
CA SER A 104 25.01 -14.38 15.97
C SER A 104 25.61 -15.47 15.10
N ASP A 105 24.96 -15.88 13.99
CA ASP A 105 25.50 -16.89 13.07
C ASP A 105 26.63 -16.28 12.21
N GLU A 106 27.53 -17.13 11.69
CA GLU A 106 28.53 -16.71 10.69
C GLU A 106 27.84 -16.37 9.36
N HIS A 107 27.98 -15.12 8.91
CA HIS A 107 27.35 -14.61 7.69
C HIS A 107 28.03 -13.35 7.13
N PHE A 108 27.79 -13.07 5.85
CA PHE A 108 28.08 -11.79 5.23
C PHE A 108 26.81 -10.95 5.12
N VAL A 109 26.97 -9.63 5.20
CA VAL A 109 25.94 -8.65 4.85
C VAL A 109 26.56 -7.64 3.90
N PHE A 110 25.95 -7.48 2.73
CA PHE A 110 26.36 -6.50 1.72
C PHE A 110 25.28 -5.45 1.54
N PHE A 111 25.72 -4.20 1.44
CA PHE A 111 24.89 -3.02 1.24
C PHE A 111 25.33 -2.33 -0.06
N ALA A 112 24.37 -1.95 -0.88
CA ALA A 112 24.61 -1.19 -2.11
C ALA A 112 23.63 -0.02 -2.22
N GLY A 113 24.15 1.13 -2.66
CA GLY A 113 23.37 2.33 -2.96
C GLY A 113 23.14 2.51 -4.46
N LEU A 114 22.95 3.75 -4.87
CA LEU A 114 22.82 4.14 -6.29
C LEU A 114 24.15 4.51 -6.95
N ASP A 115 25.22 4.61 -6.15
CA ASP A 115 26.59 4.70 -6.64
C ASP A 115 26.99 3.33 -7.22
N GLU A 116 26.89 3.20 -8.54
CA GLU A 116 27.06 1.92 -9.23
C GLU A 116 28.41 1.28 -8.88
N ASN A 117 28.41 -0.05 -8.77
CA ASN A 117 29.55 -0.90 -8.46
C ASN A 117 30.12 -0.77 -7.04
N HIS A 118 29.70 0.23 -6.25
CA HIS A 118 30.17 0.39 -4.89
C HIS A 118 29.34 -0.45 -3.91
N ILE A 119 30.01 -1.27 -3.11
CA ILE A 119 29.39 -2.13 -2.09
C ILE A 119 30.08 -1.94 -0.75
N ASN A 120 29.30 -1.84 0.32
CA ASN A 120 29.79 -1.92 1.70
C ASN A 120 29.50 -3.32 2.24
N GLY A 121 30.53 -4.04 2.68
CA GLY A 121 30.42 -5.39 3.22
C GLY A 121 30.73 -5.45 4.71
N ILE A 122 29.98 -6.30 5.43
CA ILE A 122 30.25 -6.69 6.81
C ILE A 122 30.28 -8.22 6.87
N TYR A 123 31.32 -8.78 7.48
CA TYR A 123 31.41 -10.20 7.78
C TYR A 123 31.30 -10.40 9.29
N PHE A 124 30.37 -11.24 9.72
CA PHE A 124 30.20 -11.68 11.10
C PHE A 124 30.75 -13.10 11.24
N ASN A 125 31.64 -13.32 12.20
CA ASN A 125 32.38 -14.60 12.34
C ASN A 125 31.67 -15.68 13.18
N GLY A 126 30.42 -15.43 13.58
CA GLY A 126 29.65 -16.33 14.45
C GLY A 126 30.09 -16.37 15.92
N LYS A 127 31.06 -15.54 16.32
CA LYS A 127 31.68 -15.51 17.66
C LYS A 127 31.58 -14.13 18.33
N GLY A 128 30.86 -13.21 17.71
CA GLY A 128 30.65 -11.84 18.20
C GLY A 128 31.59 -10.80 17.62
N ASP A 129 32.53 -11.18 16.74
CA ASP A 129 33.36 -10.20 16.02
C ASP A 129 32.78 -9.94 14.62
N SER A 130 33.02 -8.72 14.12
CA SER A 130 32.70 -8.35 12.74
C SER A 130 33.83 -7.58 12.06
N HIS A 131 33.93 -7.75 10.75
CA HIS A 131 34.93 -7.13 9.88
C HIS A 131 34.22 -6.35 8.78
N ARG A 132 34.68 -5.14 8.47
CA ARG A 132 34.07 -4.26 7.47
C ARG A 132 35.05 -3.95 6.34
N MET A 133 34.54 -3.88 5.12
CA MET A 133 35.31 -3.52 3.92
C MET A 133 34.39 -2.94 2.86
N SER A 134 34.91 -2.04 2.04
CA SER A 134 34.22 -1.56 0.83
C SER A 134 34.80 -2.23 -0.41
N PHE A 135 33.97 -2.41 -1.43
CA PHE A 135 34.31 -3.09 -2.67
C PHE A 135 33.82 -2.27 -3.87
N GLU A 136 34.55 -2.36 -4.98
CA GLU A 136 34.14 -1.80 -6.27
C GLU A 136 34.04 -2.94 -7.29
N ASP A 137 32.89 -3.60 -7.35
CA ASP A 137 32.67 -4.79 -8.17
C ASP A 137 31.29 -4.76 -8.85
N GLU A 138 31.29 -4.70 -10.19
CA GLU A 138 30.08 -4.64 -10.99
C GLU A 138 29.19 -5.88 -10.82
N THR A 139 29.79 -7.06 -10.74
CA THR A 139 29.03 -8.33 -10.72
C THR A 139 28.29 -8.49 -9.39
N LEU A 140 28.99 -8.25 -8.28
CA LEU A 140 28.42 -8.29 -6.94
C LEU A 140 27.36 -7.20 -6.76
N TYR A 141 27.61 -5.97 -7.24
CA TYR A 141 26.64 -4.88 -7.19
C TYR A 141 25.33 -5.24 -7.89
N TRP A 142 25.40 -5.67 -9.15
CA TRP A 142 24.19 -6.02 -9.92
C TRP A 142 23.51 -7.28 -9.39
N LEU A 143 24.26 -8.22 -8.79
CA LEU A 143 23.67 -9.36 -8.12
C LEU A 143 22.83 -8.93 -6.91
N ILE A 144 23.35 -8.03 -6.07
CA ILE A 144 22.62 -7.48 -4.92
C ILE A 144 21.38 -6.73 -5.38
N ARG A 145 21.54 -5.79 -6.33
CA ARG A 145 20.46 -4.95 -6.85
C ARG A 145 19.37 -5.76 -7.54
N ASN A 146 19.73 -6.75 -8.37
CA ASN A 146 18.74 -7.62 -9.02
C ASN A 146 18.01 -8.55 -8.04
N GLY A 147 18.52 -8.77 -6.83
CA GLY A 147 17.78 -9.42 -5.75
C GLY A 147 16.49 -8.69 -5.36
N TYR A 148 16.39 -7.40 -5.68
CA TYR A 148 15.24 -6.51 -5.46
C TYR A 148 14.35 -6.36 -6.70
N ARG A 149 14.53 -7.19 -7.74
CA ARG A 149 13.72 -7.08 -8.95
C ARG A 149 12.26 -7.43 -8.68
N THR A 150 11.38 -6.49 -9.01
CA THR A 150 9.93 -6.70 -8.94
C THR A 150 9.45 -7.32 -10.25
N GLU A 151 8.85 -8.52 -10.18
CA GLU A 151 8.20 -9.15 -11.33
C GLU A 151 6.96 -8.34 -11.74
N VAL A 152 6.89 -7.96 -13.02
CA VAL A 152 5.70 -7.29 -13.56
C VAL A 152 4.67 -8.33 -13.98
N GLN A 153 3.51 -8.32 -13.32
CA GLN A 153 2.38 -9.21 -13.62
C GLN A 153 1.09 -8.38 -13.72
N VAL A 154 0.73 -8.00 -14.95
CA VAL A 154 -0.46 -7.18 -15.23
C VAL A 154 -1.36 -7.89 -16.23
N ASP A 155 -2.57 -8.24 -15.80
CA ASP A 155 -3.69 -8.58 -16.65
C ASP A 155 -4.20 -7.30 -17.32
N LYS A 156 -3.85 -7.15 -18.61
CA LYS A 156 -4.11 -5.93 -19.37
C LYS A 156 -5.59 -5.66 -19.56
N ASP A 157 -6.37 -6.69 -19.85
CA ASP A 157 -7.79 -6.54 -20.16
C ASP A 157 -8.55 -6.10 -18.90
N ALA A 158 -8.24 -6.72 -17.75
CA ALA A 158 -8.80 -6.31 -16.47
C ALA A 158 -8.33 -4.91 -16.05
N TYR A 159 -7.05 -4.58 -16.30
CA TYR A 159 -6.51 -3.26 -15.96
C TYR A 159 -7.18 -2.16 -16.78
N GLU A 160 -7.28 -2.33 -18.11
CA GLU A 160 -7.94 -1.38 -19.00
C GLU A 160 -9.39 -1.11 -18.57
N TYR A 161 -10.10 -2.14 -18.12
CA TYR A 161 -11.47 -2.02 -17.62
C TYR A 161 -11.57 -1.18 -16.33
N HIS A 162 -10.56 -1.23 -15.44
CA HIS A 162 -10.54 -0.49 -14.17
C HIS A 162 -9.62 0.74 -14.17
N GLN A 163 -9.03 1.07 -15.31
CA GLN A 163 -7.91 2.00 -15.42
C GLN A 163 -8.19 3.36 -14.78
N ALA A 164 -9.35 3.96 -15.06
CA ALA A 164 -9.68 5.29 -14.57
C ALA A 164 -9.62 5.39 -13.02
N ILE A 165 -10.08 4.35 -12.32
CA ILE A 165 -10.09 4.30 -10.85
C ILE A 165 -8.68 4.11 -10.31
N LEU A 166 -7.96 3.12 -10.85
CA LEU A 166 -6.61 2.77 -10.41
C LEU A 166 -5.62 3.93 -10.67
N ASP A 167 -5.73 4.58 -11.84
CA ASP A 167 -4.91 5.71 -12.22
C ASP A 167 -5.20 6.94 -11.35
N GLN A 168 -6.48 7.25 -11.08
CA GLN A 168 -6.86 8.35 -10.19
C GLN A 168 -6.27 8.15 -8.79
N ARG A 169 -6.33 6.92 -8.25
CA ARG A 169 -5.74 6.61 -6.96
C ARG A 169 -4.22 6.76 -6.97
N ALA A 170 -3.53 6.16 -7.94
CA ALA A 170 -2.08 6.27 -8.05
C ALA A 170 -1.61 7.73 -8.16
N GLN A 171 -2.31 8.56 -8.93
CA GLN A 171 -2.01 9.99 -9.04
C GLN A 171 -2.21 10.73 -7.71
N ARG A 172 -3.29 10.42 -6.97
CA ARG A 172 -3.53 10.97 -5.63
C ARG A 172 -2.41 10.60 -4.65
N LEU A 173 -1.96 9.35 -4.66
CA LEU A 173 -0.84 8.88 -3.83
C LEU A 173 0.48 9.58 -4.20
N ALA A 174 0.75 9.74 -5.49
CA ALA A 174 1.93 10.46 -5.97
C ALA A 174 1.93 11.92 -5.49
N ALA A 175 0.78 12.59 -5.56
CA ALA A 175 0.61 13.96 -5.10
C ALA A 175 0.70 14.12 -3.57
N GLN A 176 0.39 13.07 -2.80
CA GLN A 176 0.49 13.07 -1.34
C GLN A 176 1.93 12.95 -0.84
N CYS A 177 2.87 12.44 -1.66
CA CYS A 177 4.30 12.41 -1.33
C CYS A 177 4.96 13.80 -1.50
N ALA A 178 4.30 14.83 -0.97
CA ALA A 178 4.81 16.19 -0.92
C ALA A 178 5.55 16.38 0.40
N SER A 179 6.87 16.53 0.33
CA SER A 179 7.63 17.05 1.46
C SER A 179 7.23 18.52 1.70
N PRO A 180 7.22 19.01 2.96
CA PRO A 180 7.06 20.44 3.25
C PRO A 180 8.03 21.35 2.47
N SER A 181 9.14 20.81 1.96
CA SER A 181 10.14 21.53 1.18
C SER A 181 10.14 21.27 -0.33
N ARG A 182 9.42 20.27 -0.85
CA ARG A 182 9.30 19.97 -2.30
C ARG A 182 8.02 19.20 -2.61
N THR A 183 7.26 19.68 -3.60
CA THR A 183 5.99 19.09 -4.03
C THR A 183 6.14 17.94 -5.03
N ASP A 184 7.35 17.62 -5.52
CA ASP A 184 7.53 16.79 -6.72
C ASP A 184 8.56 15.65 -6.50
N ILE A 185 8.55 14.97 -5.34
CA ILE A 185 9.48 13.83 -5.07
C ILE A 185 9.16 12.64 -5.97
N LEU A 186 7.87 12.37 -6.16
CA LEU A 186 7.38 11.34 -7.07
C LEU A 186 7.00 11.98 -8.40
N THR A 187 7.54 11.45 -9.49
CA THR A 187 7.40 12.02 -10.84
C THR A 187 6.43 11.23 -11.72
N GLY A 188 5.94 10.10 -11.23
CA GLY A 188 5.02 9.21 -11.94
C GLY A 188 4.87 7.89 -11.21
N TYR A 189 4.20 6.94 -11.87
CA TYR A 189 4.07 5.57 -11.39
C TYR A 189 3.95 4.61 -12.56
N GLU A 190 4.20 3.33 -12.28
CA GLU A 190 3.95 2.20 -13.13
C GLU A 190 3.20 1.14 -12.32
N VAL A 191 2.22 0.47 -12.91
CA VAL A 191 1.56 -0.65 -12.23
C VAL A 191 2.38 -1.91 -12.48
N VAL A 192 2.94 -2.46 -11.41
CA VAL A 192 3.79 -3.65 -11.46
C VAL A 192 3.00 -4.92 -11.20
N GLN A 193 1.93 -4.85 -10.40
CA GLN A 193 0.99 -5.96 -10.24
C GLN A 193 -0.44 -5.49 -10.46
N PHE A 194 -1.14 -6.18 -11.34
CA PHE A 194 -2.60 -6.13 -11.41
C PHE A 194 -3.13 -7.45 -11.93
N TYR A 195 -3.68 -8.30 -11.06
CA TYR A 195 -4.23 -9.59 -11.49
C TYR A 195 -5.33 -10.05 -10.54
N GLN A 196 -6.30 -10.78 -11.08
CA GLN A 196 -7.34 -11.38 -10.26
C GLN A 196 -6.72 -12.47 -9.37
N LYS A 197 -6.81 -12.27 -8.06
CA LYS A 197 -6.36 -13.25 -7.07
C LYS A 197 -7.38 -14.37 -6.93
N GLU A 198 -8.65 -14.02 -6.71
CA GLU A 198 -9.76 -14.96 -6.55
C GLU A 198 -11.13 -14.26 -6.60
N VAL A 199 -12.19 -15.05 -6.55
CA VAL A 199 -13.57 -14.58 -6.38
C VAL A 199 -14.12 -15.20 -5.10
N LEU A 200 -14.60 -14.35 -4.19
CA LEU A 200 -15.23 -14.75 -2.94
C LEU A 200 -16.74 -14.53 -3.03
N THR A 201 -17.54 -15.42 -2.47
CA THR A 201 -19.01 -15.34 -2.59
C THR A 201 -19.70 -15.63 -1.26
N ASP A 202 -20.88 -15.01 -1.09
CA ASP A 202 -21.77 -15.23 0.04
C ASP A 202 -23.22 -14.84 -0.26
N GLU A 203 -24.04 -14.75 0.78
CA GLU A 203 -25.45 -14.35 0.72
C GLU A 203 -25.66 -12.88 0.28
N SER A 204 -24.64 -12.02 0.44
CA SER A 204 -24.65 -10.60 0.09
C SER A 204 -24.15 -10.32 -1.33
N GLY A 205 -23.44 -11.27 -1.96
CA GLY A 205 -23.05 -11.20 -3.36
C GLY A 205 -21.74 -11.91 -3.71
N SER A 206 -21.19 -11.54 -4.86
CA SER A 206 -19.88 -11.99 -5.35
C SER A 206 -18.90 -10.83 -5.29
N TYR A 207 -17.66 -11.12 -4.87
CA TYR A 207 -16.57 -10.16 -4.75
C TYR A 207 -15.38 -10.64 -5.56
N THR A 208 -14.94 -9.84 -6.54
CA THR A 208 -13.72 -10.16 -7.30
C THR A 208 -12.56 -9.41 -6.68
N VAL A 209 -11.55 -10.15 -6.22
CA VAL A 209 -10.38 -9.59 -5.53
C VAL A 209 -9.20 -9.53 -6.48
N TYR A 210 -8.70 -8.33 -6.74
CA TYR A 210 -7.48 -8.09 -7.50
C TYR A 210 -6.34 -7.71 -6.57
N CYS A 211 -5.15 -8.29 -6.80
CA CYS A 211 -3.92 -7.69 -6.30
C CYS A 211 -3.63 -6.46 -7.16
N TRP A 212 -3.30 -5.34 -6.53
CA TRP A 212 -2.91 -4.11 -7.20
C TRP A 212 -1.71 -3.49 -6.50
N GLU A 213 -0.61 -3.31 -7.23
CA GLU A 213 0.60 -2.69 -6.72
C GLU A 213 1.14 -1.66 -7.71
N PRO A 214 1.02 -0.35 -7.38
CA PRO A 214 1.74 0.70 -8.09
C PRO A 214 3.16 0.84 -7.55
N ALA A 215 4.13 0.92 -8.44
CA ALA A 215 5.51 1.32 -8.14
C ALA A 215 5.72 2.76 -8.62
N PHE A 216 6.26 3.62 -7.77
CA PHE A 216 6.40 5.05 -8.06
C PHE A 216 7.77 5.39 -8.62
N LEU A 217 7.80 6.34 -9.55
CA LEU A 217 9.03 6.85 -10.14
C LEU A 217 9.51 8.06 -9.33
N THR A 218 10.82 8.17 -9.16
CA THR A 218 11.45 9.28 -8.44
C THR A 218 12.78 9.64 -9.07
N ALA A 219 13.09 10.94 -9.10
CA ALA A 219 14.41 11.45 -9.47
C ALA A 219 15.28 11.76 -8.25
N SER A 220 14.76 11.58 -7.03
CA SER A 220 15.45 11.94 -5.78
C SER A 220 15.10 10.93 -4.67
N PRO A 221 15.52 9.66 -4.82
CA PRO A 221 15.17 8.61 -3.87
C PRO A 221 15.69 8.86 -2.45
N ASP A 222 16.80 9.58 -2.30
CA ASP A 222 17.34 9.96 -0.98
C ASP A 222 16.48 11.01 -0.25
N ASP A 223 15.59 11.71 -0.98
CA ASP A 223 14.64 12.67 -0.41
C ASP A 223 13.33 11.99 0.05
N ILE A 224 13.16 10.68 -0.20
CA ILE A 224 11.96 9.94 0.18
C ILE A 224 11.90 9.76 1.70
N PRO A 225 10.75 10.04 2.34
CA PRO A 225 10.54 9.72 3.75
C PRO A 225 10.29 8.21 3.91
N TRP A 226 11.37 7.42 3.87
CA TRP A 226 11.33 5.97 4.01
C TRP A 226 10.60 5.54 5.29
N ALA A 227 9.55 4.73 5.13
CA ALA A 227 8.73 4.24 6.23
C ALA A 227 8.18 2.83 5.96
N GLY A 228 7.98 2.06 7.03
CA GLY A 228 7.40 0.72 6.92
C GLY A 228 8.22 -0.21 6.02
N GLY A 229 7.54 -0.90 5.10
CA GLY A 229 8.15 -1.85 4.17
C GLY A 229 8.57 -1.25 2.82
N MET A 230 8.63 0.08 2.68
CA MET A 230 9.04 0.74 1.43
C MET A 230 10.45 0.33 1.01
N TYR A 231 10.66 0.11 -0.29
CA TYR A 231 11.97 -0.21 -0.86
C TYR A 231 12.11 0.30 -2.31
N LEU A 232 13.34 0.42 -2.79
CA LEU A 232 13.61 0.56 -4.24
C LEU A 232 13.75 -0.81 -4.86
N ASP A 233 13.07 -1.04 -5.98
CA ASP A 233 13.33 -2.22 -6.77
C ASP A 233 14.61 -2.09 -7.60
N ALA A 234 14.98 -3.17 -8.29
CA ALA A 234 16.19 -3.22 -9.13
C ALA A 234 16.21 -2.10 -10.20
N ASP A 235 15.04 -1.69 -10.69
CA ASP A 235 14.88 -0.67 -11.72
C ASP A 235 14.82 0.76 -11.13
N GLY A 236 14.92 0.90 -9.80
CA GLY A 236 14.93 2.17 -9.08
C GLY A 236 13.56 2.74 -8.79
N ARG A 237 12.50 1.94 -8.88
CA ARG A 237 11.12 2.35 -8.58
C ARG A 237 10.83 2.13 -7.09
N LEU A 238 10.09 3.06 -6.50
CA LEU A 238 9.62 2.96 -5.12
C LEU A 238 8.43 2.00 -5.04
N CYS A 239 8.62 0.86 -4.38
CA CYS A 239 7.60 -0.15 -4.13
C CYS A 239 7.10 -0.12 -2.68
N ALA A 240 6.00 -0.83 -2.41
CA ALA A 240 5.37 -0.92 -1.09
C ALA A 240 5.05 0.43 -0.41
N TYR A 241 4.86 1.48 -1.20
CA TYR A 241 4.41 2.79 -0.72
C TYR A 241 2.93 2.80 -0.35
N GLU A 242 2.11 2.10 -1.15
CA GLU A 242 0.68 1.93 -0.89
C GLU A 242 0.45 0.74 0.06
N GLN A 243 -0.35 0.95 1.10
CA GLN A 243 -0.76 -0.09 2.06
C GLN A 243 -2.03 -0.82 1.62
N TYR A 244 -2.87 -0.20 0.80
CA TYR A 244 -4.12 -0.76 0.26
C TYR A 244 -3.89 -1.44 -1.08
N THR A 245 -3.27 -2.63 -1.03
CA THR A 245 -2.81 -3.38 -2.21
C THR A 245 -3.87 -4.33 -2.79
N TYR A 246 -5.09 -4.35 -2.25
CA TYR A 246 -6.20 -5.11 -2.81
C TYR A 246 -7.26 -4.18 -3.37
N PHE A 247 -7.63 -4.39 -4.63
CA PHE A 247 -8.77 -3.74 -5.27
C PHE A 247 -9.89 -4.76 -5.39
N VAL A 248 -11.04 -4.50 -4.75
CA VAL A 248 -12.16 -5.44 -4.68
C VAL A 248 -13.39 -4.82 -5.32
N THR A 249 -14.05 -5.55 -6.21
CA THR A 249 -15.33 -5.16 -6.82
C THR A 249 -16.46 -6.05 -6.34
N LYS A 250 -17.66 -5.48 -6.17
CA LYS A 250 -18.87 -6.20 -5.72
C LYS A 250 -19.90 -6.32 -6.85
N GLY A 251 -20.38 -7.54 -7.09
CA GLY A 251 -21.44 -7.84 -8.08
C GLY A 251 -20.91 -8.45 -9.38
N GLU A 252 -21.83 -8.76 -10.31
CA GLU A 252 -21.48 -9.18 -11.67
C GLU A 252 -20.97 -7.98 -12.49
N SER A 253 -20.13 -8.25 -13.49
CA SER A 253 -19.58 -7.26 -14.42
C SER A 253 -20.68 -6.51 -15.18
N GLY A 254 -21.12 -5.36 -14.63
CA GLY A 254 -21.95 -4.33 -15.26
C GLY A 254 -21.19 -3.00 -15.40
N ASP A 255 -21.83 -1.90 -15.79
CA ASP A 255 -21.17 -0.60 -15.87
C ASP A 255 -20.71 -0.15 -14.46
N PHE A 256 -19.40 -0.27 -14.18
CA PHE A 256 -18.69 0.09 -12.95
C PHE A 256 -19.34 -0.40 -11.63
N PRO A 257 -19.08 -1.66 -11.21
CA PRO A 257 -19.53 -2.15 -9.91
C PRO A 257 -18.93 -1.32 -8.75
N PRO A 258 -19.61 -1.23 -7.59
CA PRO A 258 -19.03 -0.71 -6.37
C PRO A 258 -17.68 -1.37 -6.08
N TYR A 259 -16.72 -0.58 -5.62
CA TYR A 259 -15.36 -1.05 -5.37
C TYR A 259 -14.81 -0.57 -4.04
N ARG A 260 -13.82 -1.28 -3.49
CA ARG A 260 -13.06 -0.90 -2.29
C ARG A 260 -11.58 -1.19 -2.46
N PHE A 261 -10.74 -0.31 -1.93
CA PHE A 261 -9.34 -0.60 -1.69
C PHE A 261 -9.17 -1.15 -0.28
N LEU A 262 -8.48 -2.28 -0.15
CA LEU A 262 -8.29 -3.00 1.12
C LEU A 262 -6.81 -3.24 1.41
N PRO A 263 -6.43 -3.22 2.70
CA PRO A 263 -5.02 -3.28 3.12
C PRO A 263 -4.37 -4.63 2.80
N TRP A 264 -3.05 -4.61 2.63
CA TRP A 264 -2.19 -5.77 2.32
C TRP A 264 -2.37 -6.96 3.26
N ASP A 265 -2.89 -6.73 4.47
CA ASP A 265 -3.10 -7.70 5.52
C ASP A 265 -4.51 -8.36 5.48
N LEU A 266 -5.24 -8.18 4.37
CA LEU A 266 -6.60 -8.69 4.16
C LEU A 266 -6.76 -10.18 4.48
N TYR A 267 -5.80 -11.00 4.03
CA TYR A 267 -5.81 -12.46 4.17
C TYR A 267 -5.12 -12.98 5.44
N ASN A 268 -5.00 -12.14 6.48
CA ASN A 268 -4.42 -12.57 7.75
C ASN A 268 -5.18 -13.77 8.35
N GLY A 269 -4.44 -14.83 8.67
CA GLY A 269 -4.97 -16.04 9.30
C GLY A 269 -3.89 -17.12 9.43
N GLU A 270 -4.00 -17.99 10.42
CA GLU A 270 -3.03 -19.08 10.66
C GLU A 270 -3.03 -20.13 9.53
N THR A 271 -4.13 -20.22 8.78
CA THR A 271 -4.31 -21.14 7.66
C THR A 271 -4.91 -20.40 6.48
N GLU A 272 -4.75 -20.95 5.28
CA GLU A 272 -5.33 -20.38 4.05
C GLU A 272 -6.85 -20.18 4.17
N GLU A 273 -7.56 -21.15 4.75
CA GLU A 273 -9.02 -21.06 4.91
C GLU A 273 -9.42 -20.02 5.96
N ALA A 274 -8.71 -19.94 7.08
CA ALA A 274 -8.94 -18.89 8.07
C ALA A 274 -8.68 -17.50 7.50
N GLY A 275 -7.63 -17.36 6.67
CA GLY A 275 -7.31 -16.12 5.96
C GLY A 275 -8.40 -15.71 4.96
N LYS A 276 -9.00 -16.67 4.24
CA LYS A 276 -10.13 -16.42 3.33
C LYS A 276 -11.41 -16.03 4.07
N GLU A 277 -11.72 -16.71 5.17
CA GLU A 277 -12.89 -16.37 6.00
C GLU A 277 -12.75 -14.96 6.59
N HIS A 278 -11.57 -14.63 7.11
CA HIS A 278 -11.24 -13.29 7.59
C HIS A 278 -11.33 -12.23 6.47
N ALA A 279 -10.77 -12.52 5.28
CA ALA A 279 -10.85 -11.64 4.12
C ALA A 279 -12.30 -11.36 3.72
N LEU A 280 -13.13 -12.41 3.64
CA LEU A 280 -14.55 -12.28 3.30
C LEU A 280 -15.30 -11.43 4.32
N GLN A 281 -15.04 -11.61 5.62
CA GLN A 281 -15.64 -10.78 6.67
C GLN A 281 -15.28 -9.30 6.51
N ARG A 282 -13.99 -8.99 6.28
CA ARG A 282 -13.51 -7.61 6.10
C ARG A 282 -14.05 -6.97 4.82
N ILE A 283 -14.14 -7.75 3.74
CA ILE A 283 -14.74 -7.30 2.48
C ILE A 283 -16.20 -6.91 2.71
N ARG A 284 -17.00 -7.76 3.37
CA ARG A 284 -18.41 -7.44 3.68
C ARG A 284 -18.53 -6.11 4.42
N GLN A 285 -17.77 -5.97 5.50
CA GLN A 285 -17.78 -4.78 6.33
C GLN A 285 -17.41 -3.53 5.53
N ALA A 286 -16.42 -3.62 4.63
CA ALA A 286 -16.02 -2.48 3.80
C ALA A 286 -17.12 -2.03 2.81
N PHE A 287 -18.01 -2.93 2.40
CA PHE A 287 -19.15 -2.61 1.55
C PHE A 287 -20.42 -2.24 2.33
N GLU A 288 -20.41 -2.30 3.65
CA GLU A 288 -21.49 -1.77 4.48
C GLU A 288 -21.35 -0.25 4.63
N PRO A 289 -22.45 0.53 4.58
CA PRO A 289 -22.38 1.96 4.83
C PRO A 289 -21.89 2.26 6.26
N ALA A 290 -20.84 3.07 6.38
CA ALA A 290 -20.34 3.57 7.67
C ALA A 290 -21.32 4.58 8.31
N VAL A 291 -22.15 5.21 7.48
CA VAL A 291 -23.24 6.11 7.88
C VAL A 291 -24.56 5.35 7.80
N GLN A 292 -25.36 5.45 8.84
CA GLN A 292 -26.72 4.93 8.93
C GLN A 292 -27.73 6.08 8.85
N ALA A 293 -28.87 5.80 8.23
CA ALA A 293 -29.94 6.77 8.04
C ALA A 293 -31.24 6.24 8.63
N HIS A 294 -31.92 7.07 9.43
CA HIS A 294 -33.18 6.73 10.06
C HIS A 294 -34.17 7.89 9.97
N TRP A 295 -35.47 7.60 9.93
CA TRP A 295 -36.46 8.65 10.13
C TRP A 295 -36.31 9.24 11.51
N ALA A 296 -36.23 10.57 11.59
CA ALA A 296 -35.98 11.26 12.85
C ALA A 296 -37.06 10.94 13.91
N GLU A 297 -38.29 10.76 13.48
CA GLU A 297 -39.45 10.42 14.31
C GLU A 297 -39.25 9.12 15.12
N ASP A 298 -38.49 8.17 14.57
CA ASP A 298 -38.30 6.84 15.16
C ASP A 298 -37.15 6.81 16.19
N VAL A 299 -36.17 7.73 16.07
CA VAL A 299 -34.88 7.64 16.79
C VAL A 299 -34.52 8.87 17.61
N LEU A 300 -35.19 10.01 17.42
CA LEU A 300 -34.89 11.24 18.17
C LEU A 300 -35.16 11.12 19.68
N VAL A 301 -36.07 10.22 20.07
CA VAL A 301 -36.41 9.99 21.49
C VAL A 301 -35.26 9.22 22.16
N GLY A 302 -34.25 9.96 22.63
CA GLY A 302 -33.07 9.39 23.30
C GLY A 302 -31.75 10.12 23.01
N LEU A 303 -31.72 11.01 22.01
CA LEU A 303 -30.53 11.78 21.66
C LEU A 303 -30.44 13.08 22.47
N SER A 304 -29.26 13.33 23.04
CA SER A 304 -28.99 14.53 23.85
C SER A 304 -28.48 15.73 23.05
N ASP A 305 -27.79 15.49 21.93
CA ASP A 305 -27.27 16.53 21.03
C ASP A 305 -27.29 16.02 19.58
N TYR A 306 -27.46 16.94 18.63
CA TYR A 306 -27.38 16.71 17.20
C TYR A 306 -27.08 18.02 16.48
N HIS A 307 -26.43 17.93 15.32
CA HIS A 307 -26.35 19.05 14.40
C HIS A 307 -27.57 19.06 13.49
N GLU A 308 -28.26 20.18 13.29
CA GLU A 308 -29.42 20.25 12.41
C GLU A 308 -29.14 21.15 11.21
N VAL A 309 -29.45 20.66 10.00
CA VAL A 309 -29.30 21.40 8.74
C VAL A 309 -30.55 21.26 7.89
N SER A 310 -30.92 22.35 7.22
CA SER A 310 -32.04 22.36 6.26
C SER A 310 -31.51 22.69 4.87
N VAL A 311 -31.61 21.72 3.96
CA VAL A 311 -31.22 21.88 2.55
C VAL A 311 -32.42 22.15 1.64
N SER A 312 -33.63 22.09 2.19
CA SER A 312 -34.87 22.47 1.52
C SER A 312 -35.86 23.03 2.53
N THR A 313 -36.66 24.01 2.09
CA THR A 313 -37.80 24.55 2.85
C THR A 313 -39.13 24.27 2.16
N ALA A 314 -39.12 23.46 1.10
CA ALA A 314 -40.32 23.10 0.37
C ALA A 314 -41.08 21.97 1.08
N GLU A 315 -42.34 21.79 0.72
CA GLU A 315 -43.20 20.73 1.26
C GLU A 315 -43.35 19.59 0.24
N PRO A 316 -43.46 18.31 0.67
CA PRO A 316 -43.47 17.85 2.06
C PRO A 316 -42.06 17.77 2.68
N LEU A 317 -41.93 18.28 3.91
CA LEU A 317 -40.68 18.17 4.68
C LEU A 317 -40.49 16.76 5.24
N ALA A 318 -39.29 16.23 5.06
CA ALA A 318 -38.81 14.97 5.61
C ALA A 318 -37.58 15.21 6.50
N ARG A 319 -37.49 14.44 7.59
CA ARG A 319 -36.42 14.56 8.58
C ARG A 319 -35.68 13.24 8.71
N VAL A 320 -34.42 13.22 8.30
CA VAL A 320 -33.57 12.03 8.33
C VAL A 320 -32.42 12.28 9.30
N LEU A 321 -32.27 11.40 10.29
CA LEU A 321 -31.09 11.39 11.14
C LEU A 321 -30.00 10.54 10.49
N LEU A 322 -28.82 11.14 10.31
CA LEU A 322 -27.61 10.53 9.78
C LEU A 322 -26.63 10.35 10.95
N SER A 323 -26.23 9.12 11.19
CA SER A 323 -25.38 8.73 12.32
C SER A 323 -24.30 7.75 11.85
N CYS A 324 -23.23 7.62 12.61
CA CYS A 324 -22.13 6.70 12.31
C CYS A 324 -21.66 6.02 13.60
N GLU A 325 -21.10 4.81 13.48
CA GLU A 325 -20.48 4.10 14.62
C GLU A 325 -19.09 4.67 14.93
N TYR A 326 -18.35 5.05 13.89
CA TYR A 326 -17.05 5.70 13.95
C TYR A 326 -17.08 6.98 13.14
N ALA A 327 -16.28 7.97 13.55
CA ALA A 327 -16.24 9.24 12.87
C ALA A 327 -15.81 9.09 11.40
N VAL A 328 -16.53 9.75 10.49
CA VAL A 328 -16.22 9.76 9.05
C VAL A 328 -15.79 11.15 8.61
N LYS A 329 -14.82 11.22 7.71
CA LYS A 329 -14.20 12.49 7.27
C LYS A 329 -14.84 13.00 5.97
N ASP A 330 -14.72 14.31 5.75
CA ASP A 330 -15.23 15.03 4.58
C ASP A 330 -16.68 14.63 4.27
N PHE A 331 -17.52 14.68 5.30
CA PHE A 331 -18.92 14.28 5.21
C PHE A 331 -19.72 15.37 4.49
N LYS A 332 -20.47 14.99 3.46
CA LYS A 332 -21.24 15.91 2.63
C LYS A 332 -22.67 15.45 2.49
N VAL A 333 -23.58 16.42 2.42
CA VAL A 333 -24.94 16.23 1.91
C VAL A 333 -24.96 16.68 0.46
N LEU A 334 -25.49 15.83 -0.40
CA LEU A 334 -25.51 16.01 -1.84
C LEU A 334 -26.93 16.23 -2.35
N GLY A 335 -27.08 17.14 -3.32
CA GLY A 335 -28.20 17.14 -4.25
C GLY A 335 -27.89 16.17 -5.38
N ILE A 336 -28.87 15.36 -5.78
CA ILE A 336 -28.70 14.35 -6.84
C ILE A 336 -29.62 14.69 -8.01
N GLU A 337 -29.02 14.75 -9.19
CA GLU A 337 -29.73 14.83 -10.46
C GLU A 337 -29.44 13.56 -11.28
N ALA A 338 -30.46 12.72 -11.47
CA ALA A 338 -30.34 11.54 -12.31
C ALA A 338 -30.63 11.88 -13.78
N SER A 339 -29.71 11.53 -14.66
CA SER A 339 -29.87 11.63 -16.11
C SER A 339 -29.90 10.24 -16.74
N MET A 340 -30.83 10.05 -17.68
CA MET A 340 -30.97 8.85 -18.48
C MET A 340 -30.81 9.22 -19.95
N SER A 341 -29.58 9.11 -20.47
CA SER A 341 -29.31 9.30 -21.90
C SER A 341 -29.10 7.95 -22.60
N SER A 342 -27.99 7.28 -22.31
CA SER A 342 -27.66 5.92 -22.77
C SER A 342 -27.46 4.94 -21.60
N SER A 343 -27.08 5.44 -20.44
CA SER A 343 -26.95 4.73 -19.16
C SER A 343 -27.37 5.68 -18.02
N LEU A 344 -27.65 5.12 -16.84
CA LEU A 344 -28.01 5.92 -15.65
C LEU A 344 -26.77 6.66 -15.15
N SER A 345 -26.88 7.98 -15.05
CA SER A 345 -25.81 8.88 -14.63
C SER A 345 -26.30 9.76 -13.49
N PHE A 346 -25.47 9.94 -12.46
CA PHE A 346 -25.81 10.76 -11.29
C PHE A 346 -24.92 12.00 -11.25
N PHE A 347 -25.51 13.17 -11.44
CA PHE A 347 -24.85 14.44 -11.18
C PHE A 347 -25.08 14.83 -9.73
N THR A 348 -24.05 15.40 -9.09
CA THR A 348 -24.13 15.78 -7.69
C THR A 348 -23.74 17.23 -7.50
N GLU A 349 -24.43 17.90 -6.58
CA GLU A 349 -24.04 19.22 -6.06
C GLU A 349 -23.87 19.13 -4.54
N GLU A 350 -22.87 19.82 -4.01
CA GLU A 350 -22.65 19.90 -2.57
C GLU A 350 -23.65 20.89 -1.95
N LEU A 351 -24.52 20.41 -1.08
CA LEU A 351 -25.53 21.22 -0.39
C LEU A 351 -25.08 21.63 1.02
N TYR A 352 -24.27 20.78 1.65
CA TYR A 352 -23.72 20.99 2.99
C TYR A 352 -22.49 20.11 3.20
N ALA A 353 -21.56 20.55 4.03
CA ALA A 353 -20.33 19.82 4.33
C ALA A 353 -19.93 19.96 5.81
N LEU A 354 -19.33 18.90 6.32
CA LEU A 354 -18.68 18.80 7.62
C LEU A 354 -17.30 18.18 7.41
N ASP A 355 -16.27 18.71 8.07
CA ASP A 355 -14.95 18.08 8.08
C ASP A 355 -15.02 16.67 8.66
N GLU A 356 -15.91 16.45 9.64
CA GLU A 356 -16.13 15.17 10.30
C GLU A 356 -17.59 15.02 10.78
N LEU A 357 -18.21 13.88 10.51
CA LEU A 357 -19.44 13.44 11.18
C LEU A 357 -19.06 12.45 12.29
N SER A 358 -19.39 12.80 13.53
CA SER A 358 -19.00 12.04 14.73
C SER A 358 -20.19 11.29 15.35
N PRO A 359 -19.97 10.10 15.96
CA PRO A 359 -21.02 9.34 16.67
C PRO A 359 -21.71 10.14 17.79
N ASP A 360 -20.96 11.02 18.45
CA ASP A 360 -21.47 11.83 19.58
C ASP A 360 -22.40 12.97 19.13
N ARG A 361 -22.34 13.32 17.83
CA ARG A 361 -23.08 14.46 17.28
C ARG A 361 -23.60 14.14 15.88
N PRO A 362 -24.66 13.30 15.78
CA PRO A 362 -25.26 12.95 14.51
C PRO A 362 -25.88 14.18 13.80
N LEU A 363 -26.11 14.05 12.50
CA LEU A 363 -26.68 15.10 11.66
C LEU A 363 -28.18 14.85 11.42
N LEU A 364 -29.01 15.77 11.85
CA LEU A 364 -30.43 15.83 11.52
C LEU A 364 -30.61 16.66 10.24
N LEU A 365 -30.95 15.97 9.15
CA LEU A 365 -31.15 16.55 7.83
C LEU A 365 -32.64 16.81 7.57
N ASN A 366 -32.97 18.08 7.34
CA ASN A 366 -34.28 18.52 6.87
C ASN A 366 -34.23 18.72 5.35
N MET A 367 -34.99 17.90 4.63
CA MET A 367 -35.01 17.84 3.16
C MET A 367 -36.42 17.62 2.65
N THR A 368 -36.68 17.89 1.37
CA THR A 368 -37.94 17.46 0.74
C THR A 368 -37.87 16.00 0.34
N PHE A 369 -38.99 15.28 0.46
CA PHE A 369 -39.05 13.90 -0.02
C PHE A 369 -40.31 13.65 -0.85
N TYR A 370 -40.14 13.65 -2.17
CA TYR A 370 -41.23 13.45 -3.14
C TYR A 370 -41.46 11.97 -3.50
N GLY A 371 -40.71 11.04 -2.90
CA GLY A 371 -40.84 9.61 -3.14
C GLY A 371 -39.78 9.05 -4.10
N LEU A 372 -40.24 8.29 -5.11
CA LEU A 372 -39.52 7.22 -5.83
C LEU A 372 -38.12 7.51 -6.40
N LEU A 373 -37.71 8.76 -6.59
CA LEU A 373 -36.41 9.10 -7.16
C LEU A 373 -35.50 9.73 -6.10
N PRO A 374 -34.22 9.36 -6.04
CA PRO A 374 -33.27 9.99 -5.13
C PRO A 374 -32.97 11.42 -5.58
N TYR A 375 -33.36 12.39 -4.77
CA TYR A 375 -33.00 13.81 -4.94
C TYR A 375 -31.86 14.24 -4.03
N TYR A 376 -31.55 13.43 -3.03
CA TYR A 376 -30.55 13.73 -2.02
C TYR A 376 -29.68 12.52 -1.75
N GLY A 377 -28.45 12.79 -1.35
CA GLY A 377 -27.50 11.78 -0.94
C GLY A 377 -26.55 12.29 0.11
N VAL A 378 -25.62 11.43 0.48
CA VAL A 378 -24.48 11.74 1.32
C VAL A 378 -23.22 11.18 0.69
N SER A 379 -22.09 11.81 0.96
CA SER A 379 -20.78 11.21 0.69
C SER A 379 -19.84 11.42 1.85
N TYR A 380 -18.83 10.58 1.93
CA TYR A 380 -17.75 10.69 2.91
C TYR A 380 -16.52 9.96 2.39
N VAL A 381 -15.37 10.23 3.01
CA VAL A 381 -14.10 9.57 2.69
C VAL A 381 -13.91 8.35 3.59
N ASP A 382 -13.63 7.20 2.98
CA ASP A 382 -13.32 5.96 3.69
C ASP A 382 -11.87 5.91 4.19
N ASP A 383 -11.51 4.85 4.92
CA ASP A 383 -10.16 4.70 5.48
C ASP A 383 -9.07 4.64 4.40
N SER A 384 -9.41 4.16 3.20
CA SER A 384 -8.49 4.12 2.05
C SER A 384 -8.32 5.48 1.37
N GLY A 385 -9.11 6.47 1.78
CA GLY A 385 -9.15 7.81 1.21
C GLY A 385 -10.03 7.92 -0.05
N GLU A 386 -10.84 6.92 -0.37
CA GLU A 386 -11.82 7.00 -1.47
C GLU A 386 -13.09 7.68 -1.00
N THR A 387 -13.74 8.45 -1.89
CA THR A 387 -15.04 9.04 -1.62
C THR A 387 -16.14 8.05 -1.97
N ILE A 388 -16.95 7.65 -0.99
CA ILE A 388 -18.11 6.79 -1.18
C ILE A 388 -19.37 7.65 -1.14
N SER A 389 -20.30 7.43 -2.07
CA SER A 389 -21.54 8.20 -2.19
C SER A 389 -22.76 7.30 -2.11
N TYR A 390 -23.75 7.74 -1.33
CA TYR A 390 -25.03 7.04 -1.13
C TYR A 390 -26.19 7.96 -1.41
N SER A 391 -27.19 7.45 -2.12
CA SER A 391 -28.47 8.12 -2.27
C SER A 391 -29.38 7.75 -1.11
N ILE A 392 -30.12 8.74 -0.60
CA ILE A 392 -31.11 8.55 0.45
C ILE A 392 -32.43 8.15 -0.21
N ASN A 393 -32.90 6.94 0.08
CA ASN A 393 -34.13 6.38 -0.48
C ASN A 393 -35.06 5.88 0.63
N MET A 394 -36.28 5.54 0.24
CA MET A 394 -37.24 4.87 1.11
C MET A 394 -37.46 3.44 0.61
N SER A 395 -37.36 2.48 1.52
CA SER A 395 -37.63 1.06 1.29
C SER A 395 -39.08 0.87 0.87
N GLY A 396 -39.30 0.24 -0.29
CA GLY A 396 -40.63 -0.15 -0.75
C GLY A 396 -41.25 -1.30 0.06
N LYS A 397 -40.49 -1.96 0.95
CA LYS A 397 -40.94 -3.10 1.76
C LYS A 397 -41.62 -2.67 3.05
N ASP A 398 -41.01 -1.71 3.75
CA ASP A 398 -41.41 -1.31 5.11
C ASP A 398 -41.39 0.21 5.33
N GLY A 399 -41.04 1.01 4.32
CA GLY A 399 -41.01 2.46 4.43
C GLY A 399 -39.81 3.02 5.20
N SER A 400 -38.86 2.19 5.61
CA SER A 400 -37.63 2.65 6.28
C SER A 400 -36.74 3.48 5.35
N VAL A 401 -35.88 4.33 5.90
CA VAL A 401 -34.82 4.99 5.14
C VAL A 401 -33.74 3.97 4.81
N ILE A 402 -33.31 3.94 3.55
CA ILE A 402 -32.19 3.10 3.09
C ILE A 402 -31.19 3.94 2.31
N LEU A 403 -29.92 3.58 2.44
CA LEU A 403 -28.83 4.17 1.68
C LEU A 403 -28.46 3.23 0.53
N THR A 404 -28.45 3.76 -0.69
CA THR A 404 -28.09 3.00 -1.88
C THR A 404 -26.85 3.63 -2.52
N GLU A 405 -25.76 2.87 -2.56
CA GLU A 405 -24.49 3.33 -3.13
C GLU A 405 -24.66 3.67 -4.61
N PHE A 406 -24.00 4.75 -5.04
CA PHE A 406 -23.93 5.13 -6.44
C PHE A 406 -22.58 5.77 -6.75
N LEU A 407 -22.19 5.74 -8.02
CA LEU A 407 -21.01 6.45 -8.51
C LEU A 407 -21.45 7.79 -9.13
N PRO A 408 -21.02 8.93 -8.58
CA PRO A 408 -21.25 10.22 -9.21
C PRO A 408 -20.55 10.27 -10.57
N CYS A 409 -21.20 10.89 -11.56
CA CYS A 409 -20.52 11.32 -12.76
C CYS A 409 -19.55 12.43 -12.40
N THR A 410 -18.26 12.10 -12.31
CA THR A 410 -17.21 13.11 -12.37
C THR A 410 -17.39 13.83 -13.71
N GLN A 411 -17.63 15.15 -13.71
CA GLN A 411 -17.59 15.91 -14.94
C GLN A 411 -16.26 15.60 -15.61
N CYS A 412 -16.33 14.91 -16.75
CA CYS A 412 -15.17 14.55 -17.54
C CYS A 412 -14.52 15.87 -17.94
N GLY A 413 -13.49 16.27 -17.21
CA GLY A 413 -12.59 17.34 -17.59
C GLY A 413 -12.00 16.91 -18.92
N THR A 414 -12.56 17.43 -19.99
CA THR A 414 -12.05 17.25 -21.34
C THR A 414 -10.69 17.92 -21.42
N VAL A 415 -9.63 17.18 -21.09
CA VAL A 415 -8.32 17.47 -21.67
C VAL A 415 -8.29 16.70 -22.98
N SER A 416 -8.71 17.39 -24.04
CA SER A 416 -8.39 16.98 -25.40
C SER A 416 -6.87 17.00 -25.55
N ASN A 417 -6.20 15.87 -25.38
CA ASN A 417 -4.84 15.75 -25.91
C ASN A 417 -4.97 15.58 -27.42
N GLY A 418 -4.83 16.71 -28.10
CA GLY A 418 -4.67 16.76 -29.54
C GLY A 418 -3.39 16.04 -29.96
N ARG A 419 -3.56 15.17 -30.96
CA ARG A 419 -2.61 14.72 -31.98
C ARG A 419 -1.22 14.26 -31.57
#